data_AF-A0A952Q621-F1
#
_entry.id   AF-A0A952Q621-F1
#
_cell.length_a   1.000
_cell.length_b   1.000
_cell.length_c   1.000
_cell.angle_alpha   90.00
_cell.angle_beta   90.00
_cell.angle_gamma   90.00
#
_symmetry.space_group_name_H-M   'P 1'
#
loop_
_entity.id
_entity.type
_entity.pdbx_description
1 polymer ?
#
loop_
_entity_poly.entity_id
_entity_poly.type
_entity_poly.pdbx_seq_one_letter_code
_entity_poly.pdbx_strand_id
1 'polypeptide(L)'
;MSALVELRVPDEDEDPLRLQALDLFDRCLDQGSLTPIMSFIEEMLADEPPALDSLRSLAGDLQQRLFVLRTKLYNVRDKLVSTLTTDFALDVTPLMPAEALIRLHLVAADQVMDFAQMHNQHLNPHELGTLQDMITSAISVAASIHRDVEITQSLHMLILDWLDAFSAVASREYWDEFPSRRGLLH
;
A
#
# COMPACT_ATOMS: atom_id res chain seq x y z
N MET A 1 -15.75 13.70 21.79
CA MET A 1 -15.31 14.91 22.52
C MET A 1 -13.83 15.12 22.21
N SER A 2 -13.50 16.29 21.65
CA SER A 2 -12.17 16.87 21.40
C SER A 2 -11.17 15.99 20.63
N ALA A 3 -11.02 16.08 19.29
CA ALA A 3 -10.64 17.26 18.49
C ALA A 3 -9.42 18.00 19.04
N LEU A 4 -8.27 17.32 19.05
CA LEU A 4 -6.97 17.98 18.93
C LEU A 4 -6.72 18.16 17.42
N VAL A 5 -7.22 19.27 16.89
CA VAL A 5 -6.71 19.84 15.64
C VAL A 5 -5.36 20.45 16.01
N GLU A 6 -4.29 19.70 15.81
CA GLU A 6 -2.95 20.29 15.76
C GLU A 6 -2.92 21.22 14.54
N LEU A 7 -2.90 22.52 14.82
CA LEU A 7 -2.56 23.58 13.87
C LEU A 7 -1.13 23.34 13.38
N ARG A 8 -1.00 22.53 12.33
CA ARG A 8 0.22 22.40 11.54
C ARG A 8 0.41 23.72 10.81
N VAL A 9 1.42 24.48 11.20
CA VAL A 9 1.92 25.62 10.43
C VAL A 9 2.36 25.03 9.08
N PRO A 10 1.83 25.49 7.93
CA PRO A 10 2.30 25.01 6.64
C PRO A 10 3.75 25.45 6.47
N ASP A 11 4.66 24.49 6.29
CA ASP A 11 6.02 24.80 5.84
C ASP A 11 5.92 25.51 4.49
N GLU A 12 6.62 26.64 4.32
CA GLU A 12 6.60 27.45 3.08
C GLU A 12 7.18 26.68 1.85
N ASP A 13 7.58 25.42 2.02
CA ASP A 13 8.14 24.51 1.03
C ASP A 13 7.19 23.33 0.64
N GLU A 14 5.92 23.32 1.09
CA GLU A 14 4.98 22.25 0.72
C GLU A 14 4.56 22.37 -0.75
N ASP A 15 5.11 21.49 -1.59
CA ASP A 15 4.76 21.34 -3.00
C ASP A 15 3.23 21.09 -3.17
N PRO A 16 2.48 22.03 -3.78
CA PRO A 16 1.02 21.91 -3.90
C PRO A 16 0.60 20.71 -4.76
N LEU A 17 1.43 20.31 -5.74
CA LEU A 17 1.18 19.13 -6.56
C LEU A 17 1.25 17.87 -5.70
N ARG A 18 2.25 17.79 -4.83
CA ARG A 18 2.43 16.67 -3.90
C ARG A 18 1.24 16.56 -2.95
N LEU A 19 0.77 17.66 -2.36
CA LEU A 19 -0.39 17.66 -1.47
C LEU A 19 -1.66 17.20 -2.19
N GLN A 20 -1.91 17.71 -3.39
CA GLN A 20 -3.06 17.30 -4.20
C GLN A 20 -2.99 15.83 -4.60
N ALA A 21 -1.81 15.34 -5.00
CA ALA A 21 -1.61 13.93 -5.35
C ALA A 21 -1.84 13.01 -4.15
N LEU A 22 -1.46 13.42 -2.94
CA LEU A 22 -1.71 12.67 -1.71
C LEU A 22 -3.19 12.65 -1.32
N ASP A 23 -3.93 13.73 -1.51
CA ASP A 23 -5.40 13.75 -1.34
C ASP A 23 -6.09 12.81 -2.33
N LEU A 24 -5.70 12.87 -3.62
CA LEU A 24 -6.23 11.98 -4.64
C LEU A 24 -5.87 10.51 -4.35
N PHE A 25 -4.68 10.26 -3.82
CA PHE A 25 -4.28 8.94 -3.34
C PHE A 25 -5.24 8.45 -2.24
N ASP A 26 -5.55 9.26 -1.24
CA ASP A 26 -6.44 8.85 -0.15
C ASP A 26 -7.85 8.53 -0.69
N ARG A 27 -8.33 9.33 -1.65
CA ARG A 27 -9.57 9.03 -2.39
C ARG A 27 -9.49 7.72 -3.17
N CYS A 28 -8.33 7.38 -3.75
CA CYS A 28 -8.13 6.11 -4.44
C CYS A 28 -8.25 4.92 -3.49
N LEU A 29 -7.76 5.05 -2.25
CA LEU A 29 -7.94 4.02 -1.22
C LEU A 29 -9.42 3.88 -0.83
N ASP A 30 -10.09 5.00 -0.54
CA ASP A 30 -11.49 5.00 -0.11
C ASP A 30 -12.43 4.41 -1.17
N GLN A 31 -12.20 4.74 -2.43
CA GLN A 31 -13.00 4.25 -3.57
C GLN A 31 -12.52 2.89 -4.07
N GLY A 32 -11.30 2.51 -3.69
CA GLY A 32 -10.60 1.35 -4.19
C GLY A 32 -10.44 1.34 -5.71
N SER A 33 -10.13 2.49 -6.30
CA SER A 33 -10.00 2.72 -7.74
C SER A 33 -8.86 3.72 -8.04
N LEU A 34 -8.19 3.57 -9.17
CA LEU A 34 -7.13 4.48 -9.64
C LEU A 34 -7.67 5.67 -10.46
N THR A 35 -8.97 5.70 -10.76
CA THR A 35 -9.56 6.74 -11.63
C THR A 35 -9.22 8.18 -11.20
N PRO A 36 -9.28 8.56 -9.91
CA PRO A 36 -8.99 9.94 -9.52
C PRO A 36 -7.57 10.40 -9.88
N ILE A 37 -6.56 9.54 -9.66
CA ILE A 37 -5.18 9.89 -10.02
C ILE A 37 -4.99 9.90 -11.53
N MET A 38 -5.65 8.99 -12.26
CA MET A 38 -5.46 8.86 -13.71
C MET A 38 -5.95 10.12 -14.42
N SER A 39 -7.14 10.60 -14.05
CA SER A 39 -7.67 11.86 -14.59
C SER A 39 -6.75 13.05 -14.27
N PHE A 40 -6.20 13.11 -13.06
CA PHE A 40 -5.24 14.14 -12.69
C PHE A 40 -3.96 14.11 -13.53
N ILE A 41 -3.40 12.91 -13.78
CA ILE A 41 -2.22 12.76 -14.63
C ILE A 41 -2.52 13.16 -16.08
N GLU A 42 -3.69 12.77 -16.60
CA GLU A 42 -4.14 13.15 -17.95
C GLU A 42 -4.27 14.67 -18.11
N GLU A 43 -4.82 15.36 -17.11
CA GLU A 43 -4.90 16.83 -17.07
C GLU A 43 -3.49 17.45 -17.04
N MET A 44 -2.60 16.95 -16.18
CA MET A 44 -1.22 17.44 -16.08
C MET A 44 -0.41 17.22 -17.36
N LEU A 45 -0.68 16.15 -18.12
CA LEU A 45 -0.03 15.90 -19.42
C LEU A 45 -0.50 16.88 -20.51
N ALA A 46 -1.67 17.50 -20.36
CA ALA A 46 -2.22 18.43 -21.34
C ALA A 46 -1.73 19.88 -21.15
N ASP A 47 -1.40 20.26 -19.92
CA ASP A 47 -0.99 21.63 -19.56
C ASP A 47 0.54 21.79 -19.49
N GLU A 48 1.14 21.61 -18.31
CA GLU A 48 2.57 21.76 -18.07
C GLU A 48 3.10 20.58 -17.24
N PRO A 49 4.19 19.92 -17.68
CA PRO A 49 4.70 18.75 -16.98
C PRO A 49 5.21 19.12 -15.57
N PRO A 50 4.92 18.31 -14.55
CA PRO A 50 5.43 18.54 -13.20
C PRO A 50 6.95 18.46 -13.14
N ALA A 51 7.53 19.15 -12.16
CA ALA A 51 8.96 19.04 -11.87
C ALA A 51 9.32 17.60 -11.49
N LEU A 52 10.45 17.11 -12.01
CA LEU A 52 10.92 15.75 -11.73
C LEU A 52 11.14 15.50 -10.23
N ASP A 53 11.57 16.51 -9.47
CA ASP A 53 11.78 16.39 -8.03
C ASP A 53 10.48 16.19 -7.25
N SER A 54 9.38 16.79 -7.72
CA SER A 54 8.03 16.57 -7.18
C SER A 54 7.59 15.11 -7.37
N LEU A 55 7.79 14.57 -8.58
CA LEU A 55 7.48 13.17 -8.88
C LEU A 55 8.35 12.19 -8.08
N ARG A 56 9.64 12.48 -7.90
CA ARG A 56 10.54 11.68 -7.03
C ARG A 56 10.07 11.67 -5.59
N SER A 57 9.68 12.83 -5.07
CA SER A 57 9.19 12.97 -3.70
C SER A 57 7.90 12.18 -3.50
N LEU A 58 6.96 12.29 -4.45
CA LEU A 58 5.71 11.52 -4.43
C LEU A 58 5.96 10.01 -4.52
N ALA A 59 6.86 9.56 -5.38
CA ALA A 59 7.25 8.15 -5.44
C ALA A 59 7.83 7.67 -4.10
N GLY A 60 8.67 8.47 -3.46
CA GLY A 60 9.22 8.20 -2.13
C GLY A 60 8.14 8.05 -1.05
N ASP A 61 7.14 8.93 -1.05
CA ASP A 61 6.00 8.84 -0.12
C ASP A 61 5.19 7.55 -0.32
N LEU A 62 4.89 7.20 -1.58
CA LEU A 62 4.16 5.98 -1.92
C LEU A 62 4.94 4.72 -1.53
N GLN A 63 6.25 4.71 -1.77
CA GLN A 63 7.13 3.62 -1.33
C GLN A 63 7.13 3.47 0.19
N GLN A 64 7.22 4.57 0.93
CA GLN A 64 7.18 4.55 2.40
C GLN A 64 5.82 4.04 2.90
N ARG A 65 4.72 4.47 2.28
CA ARG A 65 3.37 4.02 2.64
C ARG A 65 3.17 2.53 2.35
N LEU A 66 3.70 2.03 1.23
CA LEU A 66 3.70 0.61 0.89
C LEU A 66 4.45 -0.23 1.94
N PHE A 67 5.59 0.26 2.42
CA PHE A 67 6.33 -0.37 3.51
C PHE A 67 5.51 -0.43 4.81
N VAL A 68 4.84 0.67 5.17
CA VAL A 68 3.96 0.73 6.35
C VAL A 68 2.80 -0.26 6.24
N LEU A 69 2.13 -0.34 5.08
CA LEU A 69 1.01 -1.27 4.87
C LEU A 69 1.45 -2.74 4.97
N ARG A 70 2.58 -3.10 4.36
CA ARG A 70 3.14 -4.46 4.47
C ARG A 70 3.51 -4.81 5.91
N THR A 71 4.06 -3.85 6.65
CA THR A 71 4.35 -4.02 8.09
C THR A 71 3.06 -4.23 8.90
N LYS A 72 2.00 -3.47 8.60
CA LYS A 72 0.68 -3.67 9.25
C LYS A 72 0.14 -5.07 8.98
N LEU A 73 0.23 -5.56 7.74
CA LEU A 73 -0.22 -6.91 7.38
C LEU A 73 0.56 -7.98 8.16
N TYR A 74 1.88 -7.82 8.28
CA TYR A 74 2.73 -8.71 9.09
C TYR A 74 2.27 -8.73 10.55
N ASN A 75 2.04 -7.55 11.14
CA ASN A 75 1.59 -7.44 12.53
C ASN A 75 0.22 -8.08 12.77
N VAL A 76 -0.71 -7.99 11.81
CA VAL A 76 -2.01 -8.68 11.88
C VAL A 76 -1.81 -10.19 11.92
N ARG A 77 -0.98 -10.74 11.04
CA ARG A 77 -0.64 -12.16 11.02
C ARG A 77 0.01 -12.60 12.33
N ASP A 78 1.02 -11.86 12.78
CA ASP A 78 1.80 -12.21 13.97
C ASP A 78 0.94 -12.20 15.23
N LYS A 79 0.10 -11.17 15.38
CA LYS A 79 -0.88 -11.10 16.48
C LYS A 79 -1.86 -12.26 16.43
N LEU A 80 -2.42 -12.58 15.26
CA LEU A 80 -3.36 -13.69 15.11
C LEU A 80 -2.71 -15.03 15.47
N VAL A 81 -1.55 -15.34 14.90
CA VAL A 81 -0.82 -16.59 15.17
C VAL A 81 -0.42 -16.69 16.65
N SER A 82 0.07 -15.59 17.23
CA SER A 82 0.44 -15.53 18.64
C SER A 82 -0.76 -15.82 19.54
N THR A 83 -1.88 -15.11 19.36
CA THR A 83 -3.12 -15.33 20.13
C THR A 83 -3.65 -16.76 19.98
N LEU A 84 -3.66 -17.31 18.76
CA LEU A 84 -4.09 -18.70 18.53
C LEU A 84 -3.19 -19.71 19.24
N THR A 85 -1.89 -19.46 19.24
CA THR A 85 -0.91 -20.35 19.88
C THR A 85 -0.97 -20.24 21.41
N THR A 86 -1.05 -19.03 21.97
CA THR A 86 -0.98 -18.82 23.43
C THR A 86 -2.30 -19.09 24.12
N ASP A 87 -3.41 -18.64 23.54
CA ASP A 87 -4.69 -18.61 24.24
C ASP A 87 -5.54 -19.84 23.91
N PHE A 88 -5.33 -20.44 22.74
CA PHE A 88 -6.08 -21.60 22.26
C PHE A 88 -5.23 -22.86 22.06
N ALA A 89 -3.91 -22.79 22.28
CA ALA A 89 -2.96 -23.88 22.04
C ALA A 89 -3.01 -24.43 20.59
N LEU A 90 -3.28 -23.56 19.61
CA LEU A 90 -3.41 -23.89 18.20
C LEU A 90 -2.23 -23.34 17.39
N ASP A 91 -1.37 -24.23 16.89
CA ASP A 91 -0.35 -23.84 15.91
C ASP A 91 -0.95 -23.80 14.49
N VAL A 92 -1.33 -22.60 14.06
CA VAL A 92 -1.86 -22.34 12.72
C VAL A 92 -0.80 -21.92 11.70
N THR A 93 0.49 -21.96 12.07
CA THR A 93 1.61 -21.63 11.16
C THR A 93 1.54 -22.39 9.83
N PRO A 94 1.12 -23.67 9.76
CA PRO A 94 0.97 -24.38 8.48
C PRO A 94 -0.08 -23.77 7.53
N LEU A 95 -1.11 -23.12 8.08
CA LEU A 95 -2.16 -22.46 7.30
C LEU A 95 -1.79 -21.02 6.93
N MET A 96 -0.99 -20.38 7.79
CA MET A 96 -0.61 -18.97 7.68
C MET A 96 0.92 -18.79 7.75
N PRO A 97 1.69 -19.38 6.80
CA PRO A 97 3.14 -19.26 6.82
C PRO A 97 3.58 -17.82 6.55
N ALA A 98 4.70 -17.41 7.15
CA ALA A 98 5.18 -16.02 7.08
C ALA A 98 5.52 -15.60 5.63
N GLU A 99 5.96 -16.54 4.81
CA GLU A 99 6.30 -16.33 3.40
C GLU A 99 5.07 -16.07 2.52
N ALA A 100 3.88 -16.50 2.97
CA ALA A 100 2.62 -16.33 2.25
C ALA A 100 1.79 -15.15 2.77
N LEU A 101 2.42 -14.15 3.41
CA LEU A 101 1.74 -13.00 4.02
C LEU A 101 0.75 -12.31 3.08
N ILE A 102 1.12 -12.16 1.81
CA ILE A 102 0.29 -11.53 0.77
C ILE A 102 -1.03 -12.31 0.58
N ARG A 103 -1.05 -13.62 0.85
CA ARG A 103 -2.21 -14.51 0.70
C ARG A 103 -2.97 -14.73 2.00
N LEU A 104 -2.64 -14.03 3.09
CA LEU A 104 -3.33 -14.19 4.36
C LEU A 104 -4.85 -14.00 4.22
N HIS A 105 -5.26 -13.02 3.42
CA HIS A 105 -6.66 -12.72 3.14
C HIS A 105 -7.40 -13.82 2.35
N LEU A 106 -6.69 -14.78 1.77
CA LEU A 106 -7.26 -15.93 1.03
C LEU A 106 -7.52 -17.13 1.93
N VAL A 107 -7.03 -17.12 3.17
CA VAL A 107 -7.30 -18.20 4.12
C VAL A 107 -8.77 -18.13 4.52
N ALA A 108 -9.53 -19.20 4.26
CA ALA A 108 -10.93 -19.26 4.66
C ALA A 108 -11.03 -19.46 6.17
N ALA A 109 -11.89 -18.68 6.84
CA ALA A 109 -12.12 -18.84 8.27
C ALA A 109 -12.53 -20.27 8.62
N ASP A 110 -13.41 -20.87 7.82
CA ASP A 110 -13.89 -22.26 7.99
C ASP A 110 -12.74 -23.27 7.98
N GLN A 111 -11.73 -23.09 7.12
CA GLN A 111 -10.56 -23.96 7.07
C GLN A 111 -9.77 -23.91 8.38
N VAL A 112 -9.66 -22.73 8.99
CA VAL A 112 -8.98 -22.56 10.27
C VAL A 112 -9.81 -23.16 11.41
N MET A 113 -11.14 -23.05 11.34
CA MET A 113 -12.04 -23.66 12.31
C MET A 113 -12.02 -25.20 12.25
N ASP A 114 -12.02 -25.78 11.05
CA ASP A 114 -11.86 -27.22 10.85
C ASP A 114 -10.51 -27.71 11.41
N PHE A 115 -9.45 -26.96 11.13
CA PHE A 115 -8.13 -27.24 11.68
C PHE A 115 -8.10 -27.16 13.21
N ALA A 116 -8.76 -26.16 13.79
CA ALA A 116 -8.86 -25.97 15.23
C ALA A 116 -9.60 -27.13 15.92
N GLN A 117 -10.74 -27.55 15.38
CA GLN A 117 -11.52 -28.67 15.92
C GLN A 117 -10.77 -30.00 15.81
N MET A 118 -9.99 -30.20 14.74
CA MET A 118 -9.19 -31.41 14.55
C MET A 118 -8.05 -31.52 15.56
N HIS A 119 -7.40 -30.40 15.92
CA HIS A 119 -6.22 -30.39 16.79
C HIS A 119 -6.53 -30.10 18.26
N ASN A 120 -7.67 -29.48 18.57
CA ASN A 120 -8.08 -29.17 19.93
C ASN A 120 -9.56 -29.49 20.16
N GLN A 121 -9.84 -30.75 20.53
CA GLN A 121 -11.19 -31.25 20.81
C GLN A 121 -11.77 -30.73 22.14
N HIS A 122 -10.99 -30.00 22.93
CA HIS A 122 -11.43 -29.49 24.25
C HIS A 122 -12.04 -28.09 24.17
N LEU A 123 -12.01 -27.44 23.00
CA LEU A 123 -12.60 -26.12 22.82
C LEU A 123 -14.10 -26.19 23.07
N ASN A 124 -14.56 -25.37 24.01
CA ASN A 124 -15.99 -25.27 24.29
C ASN A 124 -16.69 -24.41 23.21
N PRO A 125 -18.03 -24.49 23.09
CA PRO A 125 -18.76 -23.75 22.04
C PRO A 125 -18.57 -22.23 22.10
N HIS A 126 -18.34 -21.66 23.28
CA HIS A 126 -18.12 -20.22 23.44
C HIS A 126 -16.72 -19.81 22.95
N GLU A 127 -15.70 -20.60 23.24
CA GLU A 127 -14.34 -20.43 22.72
C GLU A 127 -14.32 -20.54 21.20
N LEU A 128 -15.05 -21.52 20.64
CA LEU A 128 -15.19 -21.66 19.18
C LEU A 128 -15.84 -20.43 18.53
N GLY A 129 -16.89 -19.87 19.14
CA GLY A 129 -17.50 -18.63 18.64
C GLY A 129 -16.55 -17.44 18.69
N THR A 130 -15.85 -17.26 19.82
CA THR A 130 -14.86 -16.19 19.99
C THR A 130 -13.71 -16.31 18.98
N LEU A 131 -13.25 -17.54 18.75
CA LEU A 131 -12.20 -17.89 17.80
C LEU A 131 -12.64 -17.56 16.36
N GLN A 132 -13.86 -17.95 15.98
CA GLN A 132 -14.42 -17.67 14.66
C GLN A 132 -14.52 -16.17 14.38
N ASP A 133 -15.03 -15.39 15.34
CA ASP A 133 -15.14 -13.94 15.22
C ASP A 133 -13.77 -13.28 15.07
N MET A 134 -12.80 -13.72 15.86
CA MET A 134 -11.42 -13.23 15.81
C MET A 134 -10.77 -13.50 14.45
N ILE A 135 -10.85 -14.74 13.95
CA ILE A 135 -10.28 -15.14 12.67
C ILE A 135 -10.95 -14.37 11.52
N THR A 136 -12.29 -14.30 11.52
CA THR A 136 -13.06 -13.59 10.50
C THR A 136 -12.69 -12.11 10.47
N SER A 137 -12.57 -11.48 11.65
CA SER A 137 -12.15 -10.09 11.79
C SER A 137 -10.73 -9.89 11.27
N ALA A 138 -9.78 -10.75 11.64
CA ALA A 138 -8.39 -10.64 11.20
C ALA A 138 -8.24 -10.83 9.69
N ILE A 139 -8.96 -11.78 9.08
CA ILE A 139 -8.97 -12.00 7.62
C ILE A 139 -9.57 -10.78 6.90
N SER A 140 -10.66 -10.22 7.42
CA SER A 140 -11.27 -9.00 6.87
C SER A 140 -10.32 -7.80 6.89
N VAL A 141 -9.63 -7.60 8.02
CA VAL A 141 -8.58 -6.56 8.13
C VAL A 141 -7.43 -6.82 7.15
N ALA A 142 -6.98 -8.07 7.03
CA ALA A 142 -5.94 -8.45 6.09
C ALA A 142 -6.36 -8.21 4.63
N ALA A 143 -7.62 -8.48 4.27
CA ALA A 143 -8.17 -8.23 2.94
C ALA A 143 -8.18 -6.73 2.61
N SER A 144 -8.60 -5.89 3.56
CA SER A 144 -8.59 -4.44 3.42
C SER A 144 -7.16 -3.91 3.21
N ILE A 145 -6.22 -4.31 4.07
CA ILE A 145 -4.80 -3.90 3.94
C ILE A 145 -4.22 -4.40 2.61
N HIS A 146 -4.58 -5.61 2.17
CA HIS A 146 -4.11 -6.14 0.89
C HIS A 146 -4.58 -5.29 -0.29
N ARG A 147 -5.86 -4.91 -0.30
CA ARG A 147 -6.40 -3.99 -1.32
C ARG A 147 -5.64 -2.66 -1.33
N ASP A 148 -5.36 -2.08 -0.17
CA ASP A 148 -4.60 -0.84 -0.05
C ASP A 148 -3.16 -1.00 -0.58
N VAL A 149 -2.53 -2.16 -0.34
CA VAL A 149 -1.21 -2.51 -0.89
C VAL A 149 -1.26 -2.55 -2.41
N GLU A 150 -2.27 -3.20 -3.01
CA GLU A 150 -2.40 -3.29 -4.48
C GLU A 150 -2.59 -1.91 -5.13
N ILE A 151 -3.45 -1.07 -4.55
CA ILE A 151 -3.69 0.29 -5.03
C ILE A 151 -2.41 1.12 -4.90
N THR A 152 -1.79 1.12 -3.72
CA THR A 152 -0.57 1.90 -3.47
C THR A 152 0.57 1.46 -4.39
N GLN A 153 0.72 0.16 -4.62
CA GLN A 153 1.73 -0.36 -5.53
C GLN A 153 1.45 0.05 -6.98
N SER A 154 0.19 0.01 -7.42
CA SER A 154 -0.21 0.44 -8.77
C SER A 154 0.05 1.93 -8.98
N LEU A 155 -0.28 2.75 -7.98
CA LEU A 155 0.00 4.19 -7.97
C LEU A 155 1.50 4.47 -8.02
N HIS A 156 2.28 3.76 -7.21
CA HIS A 156 3.74 3.91 -7.20
C HIS A 156 4.34 3.58 -8.58
N MET A 157 3.90 2.49 -9.21
CA MET A 157 4.35 2.13 -10.56
C MET A 157 3.98 3.20 -11.59
N LEU A 158 2.75 3.74 -11.53
CA LEU A 158 2.29 4.79 -12.42
C LEU A 158 3.15 6.07 -12.31
N ILE A 159 3.50 6.48 -11.08
CA ILE A 159 4.37 7.65 -10.86
C ILE A 159 5.80 7.40 -11.36
N LEU A 160 6.33 6.18 -11.20
CA LEU A 160 7.65 5.82 -11.74
C LEU A 160 7.66 5.83 -13.27
N ASP A 161 6.63 5.26 -13.91
CA ASP A 161 6.48 5.30 -15.36
C ASP A 161 6.41 6.74 -15.87
N TRP A 162 5.71 7.62 -15.13
CA TRP A 162 5.62 9.04 -15.45
C TRP A 162 6.96 9.77 -15.32
N LEU A 163 7.70 9.48 -14.24
CA LEU A 163 9.04 10.00 -14.01
C LEU A 163 10.01 9.59 -15.14
N ASP A 164 9.98 8.33 -15.54
CA ASP A 164 10.83 7.79 -16.61
C ASP A 164 10.51 8.45 -17.95
N ALA A 165 9.23 8.63 -18.26
CA ALA A 165 8.78 9.30 -19.48
C ALA A 165 9.33 10.74 -19.58
N PHE A 166 9.18 11.55 -18.53
CA PHE A 166 9.69 12.92 -18.55
C PHE A 166 11.20 13.02 -18.48
N SER A 167 11.86 12.12 -17.74
CA SER A 167 13.33 12.07 -17.70
C SER A 167 13.91 11.81 -19.09
N ALA A 168 13.26 10.97 -19.90
CA ALA A 168 13.63 10.73 -21.28
C ALA A 168 13.43 11.95 -22.20
N VAL A 169 12.33 12.70 -22.01
CA VAL A 169 12.05 13.93 -22.77
C VAL A 169 13.08 15.02 -22.44
N ALA A 170 13.28 15.32 -21.15
CA ALA A 170 14.24 16.32 -20.69
C ALA A 170 15.67 16.01 -21.16
N SER A 171 16.04 14.73 -21.17
CA SER A 171 17.34 14.30 -21.69
C SER A 171 17.48 14.62 -23.18
N ARG A 172 16.44 14.42 -24.00
CA ARG A 172 16.50 14.70 -25.45
C ARG A 172 16.64 16.19 -25.74
N GLU A 173 15.89 17.03 -25.04
CA GLU A 173 15.98 18.49 -25.19
C GLU A 173 17.39 19.00 -24.88
N TYR A 174 18.00 18.51 -23.80
CA TYR A 174 19.39 18.84 -23.47
C TYR A 174 20.38 18.38 -24.56
N TRP A 175 20.14 17.24 -25.21
CA TRP A 175 20.98 16.77 -26.31
C TRP A 175 20.84 17.62 -27.59
N ASP A 176 19.67 18.21 -27.83
CA ASP A 176 19.43 19.07 -29.00
C ASP A 176 19.91 20.51 -28.79
N GLU A 177 19.93 21.02 -27.55
CA GLU A 177 20.48 22.34 -27.20
C GLU A 177 22.02 22.43 -27.29
N PHE A 178 22.74 21.31 -27.29
CA PHE A 178 24.20 21.27 -27.45
C PHE A 178 24.66 20.50 -28.72
N PRO A 179 24.43 21.03 -29.94
CA PRO A 179 24.84 20.37 -31.20
C PRO A 179 26.35 20.16 -31.34
N SER A 180 27.16 20.93 -30.60
CA SER A 180 28.63 20.97 -30.69
C SER A 180 29.34 19.67 -30.27
N ARG A 181 28.63 18.67 -29.73
CA ARG A 181 29.18 17.32 -29.48
C ARG A 181 28.98 16.32 -30.62
N ARG A 182 28.19 16.63 -31.66
CA ARG A 182 28.02 15.71 -32.82
C ARG A 182 29.24 15.66 -33.74
N GLY A 183 30.19 16.60 -33.63
CA GLY A 183 31.36 16.70 -34.51
C GLY A 183 32.66 16.02 -34.04
N LEU A 184 32.69 15.37 -32.86
CA LEU A 184 33.92 14.81 -32.27
C LEU A 184 34.05 13.28 -32.40
N LEU A 185 33.19 12.64 -33.21
CA LEU A 185 33.22 11.19 -33.49
C LEU A 185 33.54 10.88 -34.97
N HIS A 186 34.31 11.73 -35.64
CA HIS A 186 34.89 11.46 -36.95
C HIS A 186 36.41 11.45 -36.89
#